data_AF-A0A845QJW1-F1
#
_entry.id   AF-A0A845QJW1-F1
#
_cell.length_a   1.000
_cell.length_b   1.000
_cell.length_c   1.000
_cell.angle_alpha   90.00
_cell.angle_beta   90.00
_cell.angle_gamma   90.00
#
_symmetry.space_group_name_H-M   'P 1'
#
loop_
_entity.id
_entity.type
_entity.pdbx_description
1 polymer ?
#
loop_
_entity_poly.entity_id
_entity_poly.type
_entity_poly.pdbx_seq_one_letter_code
_entity_poly.pdbx_strand_id
1 'polypeptide(L)'
;MKNQTLEIIFNRSSCRNFSERKVSQNDLEEMIAAGLSAPSSGNFQAYSIIHVTDAEKKARLAQLSYNQKFIEKAPVVLLFCIDFRRMKQLASKYPFPLRNADSFTELWFILMEIGMVMQNMCIAAESKGMKSICVGNPISYMEELSKLCQLPSYVCPALILCIGYPAQEKKPMNKYAGSLLVHENVYRDVLNQDLEASFQEHFKNWKKPLSEESLQAFSESCKAWSGESFENYAVNQIRKQGYFNYYQYFISIFYRETPDMMTNTDYHKYFKNQGFNWLETDSPNRKI
;
A
#
# COMPACT_ATOMS: atom_id res chain seq x y z
N MET A 1 -9.89 -0.73 32.06
CA MET A 1 -8.53 -1.08 31.59
C MET A 1 -8.63 -1.52 30.14
N LYS A 2 -7.76 -1.02 29.26
CA LYS A 2 -7.66 -1.59 27.90
C LYS A 2 -6.96 -2.94 28.03
N ASN A 3 -7.41 -3.95 27.29
CA ASN A 3 -6.69 -5.23 27.26
C ASN A 3 -5.41 -5.11 26.41
N GLN A 4 -4.50 -6.06 26.55
CA GLN A 4 -3.20 -6.05 25.86
C GLN A 4 -3.33 -5.89 24.33
N THR A 5 -4.32 -6.54 23.71
CA THR A 5 -4.56 -6.44 22.27
C THR A 5 -4.92 -5.02 21.84
N LEU A 6 -5.80 -4.35 22.60
CA LEU A 6 -6.17 -2.96 22.32
C LEU A 6 -4.98 -2.01 22.50
N GLU A 7 -4.11 -2.26 23.48
CA GLU A 7 -2.89 -1.48 23.66
C GLU A 7 -1.96 -1.63 22.45
N ILE A 8 -1.78 -2.85 21.95
CA ILE A 8 -1.01 -3.11 20.72
C ILE A 8 -1.60 -2.35 19.53
N ILE A 9 -2.91 -2.48 19.30
CA ILE A 9 -3.58 -1.85 18.15
C ILE A 9 -3.44 -0.33 18.20
N PHE A 10 -3.64 0.29 19.37
CA PHE A 10 -3.56 1.74 19.52
C PHE A 10 -2.14 2.28 19.52
N ASN A 11 -1.14 1.48 19.89
CA ASN A 11 0.27 1.86 19.88
C ASN A 11 1.00 1.52 18.57
N ARG A 12 0.31 0.90 17.60
CA ARG A 12 0.89 0.52 16.31
C ARG A 12 1.38 1.75 15.55
N SER A 13 2.64 1.72 15.11
CA SER A 13 3.24 2.80 14.33
C SER A 13 4.11 2.23 13.19
N SER A 14 4.19 2.95 12.07
CA SER A 14 4.97 2.48 10.93
C SER A 14 6.48 2.70 11.17
N CYS A 15 7.26 1.62 11.13
CA CYS A 15 8.71 1.68 11.27
C CYS A 15 9.41 1.82 9.92
N ARG A 16 10.30 2.81 9.82
CA ARG A 16 11.11 3.09 8.63
C ARG A 16 12.61 3.13 8.95
N ASN A 17 12.99 2.70 10.16
CA ASN A 17 14.37 2.64 10.61
C ASN A 17 14.52 1.41 11.51
N PHE A 18 14.99 0.31 10.92
CA PHE A 18 15.16 -0.96 11.62
C PHE A 18 16.56 -1.04 12.23
N SER A 19 16.67 -1.64 13.41
CA SER A 19 17.93 -2.03 14.00
C SER A 19 18.51 -3.27 13.28
N GLU A 20 19.76 -3.60 13.57
CA GLU A 20 20.43 -4.81 13.05
C GLU A 20 19.96 -6.11 13.73
N ARG A 21 19.08 -6.02 14.73
CA ARG A 21 18.57 -7.19 15.44
C ARG A 21 17.77 -8.08 14.48
N LYS A 22 18.20 -9.33 14.37
CA LYS A 22 17.56 -10.36 13.54
C LYS A 22 16.19 -10.75 14.10
N VAL A 23 15.28 -11.12 13.20
CA VAL A 23 14.01 -11.78 13.52
C VAL A 23 14.27 -13.28 13.54
N SER A 24 13.82 -13.97 14.58
CA SER A 24 13.99 -15.42 14.65
C SER A 24 13.07 -16.13 13.65
N GLN A 25 13.48 -17.30 13.17
CA GLN A 25 12.64 -18.10 12.27
C GLN A 25 11.29 -18.46 12.91
N ASN A 26 11.30 -18.80 14.21
CA ASN A 26 10.07 -19.08 14.97
C ASN A 26 9.14 -17.87 15.03
N ASP A 27 9.67 -16.66 15.31
CA ASP A 27 8.85 -15.45 15.31
C ASP A 27 8.26 -15.16 13.93
N LEU A 28 9.04 -15.38 12.86
CA LEU A 28 8.56 -15.22 11.48
C LEU A 28 7.41 -16.20 11.18
N GLU A 29 7.57 -17.47 11.53
CA GLU A 29 6.54 -18.50 11.33
C GLU A 29 5.27 -18.20 12.11
N GLU A 30 5.37 -17.76 13.36
CA GLU A 30 4.21 -17.35 14.16
C GLU A 30 3.51 -16.12 13.59
N MET A 31 4.27 -15.12 13.11
CA MET A 31 3.69 -13.96 12.42
C MET A 31 2.98 -14.37 11.14
N ILE A 32 3.58 -15.26 10.34
CA ILE A 32 2.95 -15.78 9.12
C ILE A 32 1.67 -16.54 9.47
N ALA A 33 1.69 -17.43 10.45
CA ALA A 33 0.52 -18.19 10.89
C ALA A 33 -0.62 -17.26 11.38
N ALA A 34 -0.28 -16.21 12.14
CA ALA A 34 -1.26 -15.20 12.56
C ALA A 34 -1.87 -14.46 11.35
N GLY A 35 -1.04 -14.10 10.36
CA GLY A 35 -1.51 -13.52 9.11
C GLY A 35 -2.47 -14.45 8.35
N LEU A 36 -2.09 -15.71 8.18
CA LEU A 36 -2.87 -16.72 7.46
C LEU A 36 -4.17 -17.14 8.20
N SER A 37 -4.34 -16.72 9.45
CA SER A 37 -5.58 -16.90 10.21
C SER A 37 -6.63 -15.80 9.93
N ALA A 38 -6.35 -14.87 9.02
CA ALA A 38 -7.32 -13.86 8.59
C ALA A 38 -8.53 -14.51 7.87
N PRO A 39 -9.73 -13.88 7.93
CA PRO A 39 -10.88 -14.36 7.18
C PRO A 39 -10.63 -14.29 5.67
N SER A 40 -11.20 -15.22 4.91
CA SER A 40 -11.08 -15.31 3.45
C SER A 40 -12.42 -15.64 2.81
N SER A 41 -12.77 -14.92 1.75
CA SER A 41 -13.99 -15.09 0.97
C SER A 41 -13.99 -16.46 0.29
N GLY A 42 -15.03 -17.26 0.56
CA GLY A 42 -15.12 -18.64 0.06
C GLY A 42 -13.96 -19.55 0.51
N ASN A 43 -13.10 -19.08 1.43
CA ASN A 43 -11.88 -19.75 1.83
C ASN A 43 -10.96 -20.11 0.64
N PHE A 44 -10.90 -19.28 -0.40
CA PHE A 44 -10.09 -19.53 -1.60
C PHE A 44 -8.61 -19.17 -1.42
N GLN A 45 -8.30 -18.21 -0.53
CA GLN A 45 -6.96 -17.64 -0.32
C GLN A 45 -6.19 -17.39 -1.63
N ALA A 46 -6.79 -16.64 -2.55
CA ALA A 46 -6.22 -16.31 -3.86
C ALA A 46 -5.11 -15.23 -3.77
N TYR A 47 -4.21 -15.42 -2.80
CA TYR A 47 -3.02 -14.63 -2.58
C TYR A 47 -1.83 -15.54 -2.27
N SER A 48 -0.63 -15.05 -2.57
CA SER A 48 0.64 -15.70 -2.23
C SER A 48 1.58 -14.70 -1.56
N ILE A 49 2.51 -15.19 -0.73
CA ILE A 49 3.48 -14.38 0.02
C ILE A 49 4.88 -14.86 -0.33
N ILE A 50 5.70 -13.97 -0.87
CA ILE A 50 7.11 -14.24 -1.18
C ILE A 50 7.97 -13.60 -0.09
N HIS A 51 8.70 -14.43 0.67
CA HIS A 51 9.72 -13.95 1.60
C HIS A 51 11.00 -13.61 0.83
N VAL A 52 11.31 -12.32 0.69
CA VAL A 52 12.44 -11.83 -0.09
C VAL A 52 13.67 -11.71 0.83
N THR A 53 14.53 -12.73 0.79
CA THR A 53 15.74 -12.81 1.63
C THR A 53 17.00 -12.35 0.91
N ASP A 54 17.00 -12.41 -0.42
CA ASP A 54 18.11 -12.03 -1.27
C ASP A 54 18.39 -10.51 -1.22
N ALA A 55 19.65 -10.14 -0.92
CA ALA A 55 20.04 -8.76 -0.70
C ALA A 55 19.90 -7.88 -1.95
N GLU A 56 20.24 -8.42 -3.13
CA GLU A 56 20.13 -7.71 -4.41
C GLU A 56 18.66 -7.49 -4.78
N LYS A 57 17.80 -8.51 -4.60
CA LYS A 57 16.36 -8.36 -4.79
C LYS A 57 15.77 -7.33 -3.83
N LYS A 58 16.17 -7.33 -2.56
CA LYS A 58 15.71 -6.32 -1.60
C LYS A 58 16.15 -4.90 -1.99
N ALA A 59 17.38 -4.72 -2.45
CA ALA A 59 17.87 -3.44 -2.95
C ALA A 59 17.08 -2.98 -4.17
N ARG A 60 16.77 -3.91 -5.10
CA ARG A 60 15.96 -3.62 -6.27
C ARG A 60 14.50 -3.28 -5.91
N LEU A 61 13.90 -4.00 -4.96
CA LEU A 61 12.57 -3.68 -4.43
C LEU A 61 12.52 -2.27 -3.82
N ALA A 62 13.56 -1.88 -3.09
CA ALA A 62 13.66 -0.53 -2.53
C ALA A 62 13.66 0.53 -3.63
N GLN A 63 14.43 0.33 -4.71
CA GLN A 63 14.44 1.23 -5.87
C GLN A 63 13.07 1.35 -6.52
N LEU A 64 12.43 0.21 -6.82
CA LEU A 64 11.07 0.11 -7.38
C LEU A 64 9.96 0.57 -6.43
N SER A 65 10.31 1.02 -5.23
CA SER A 65 9.39 1.55 -4.23
C SER A 65 9.76 2.97 -3.86
N TYR A 66 10.06 3.83 -4.84
CA TYR A 66 10.47 5.24 -4.63
C TYR A 66 11.74 5.35 -3.79
N ASN A 67 12.72 4.48 -4.05
CA ASN A 67 14.00 4.45 -3.32
C ASN A 67 13.86 4.35 -1.79
N GLN A 68 12.81 3.69 -1.30
CA GLN A 68 12.55 3.52 0.12
C GLN A 68 13.54 2.54 0.77
N LYS A 69 14.72 3.05 1.15
CA LYS A 69 15.86 2.30 1.70
C LYS A 69 15.58 1.45 2.93
N PHE A 70 14.49 1.71 3.65
CA PHE A 70 14.10 0.86 4.77
C PHE A 70 13.68 -0.55 4.33
N ILE A 71 13.25 -0.74 3.07
CA ILE A 71 12.93 -2.08 2.51
C ILE A 71 14.22 -2.92 2.42
N GLU A 72 15.29 -2.32 1.91
CA GLU A 72 16.62 -2.92 1.82
C GLU A 72 17.15 -3.31 3.20
N LYS A 73 16.93 -2.45 4.21
CA LYS A 73 17.41 -2.65 5.58
C LYS A 73 16.53 -3.53 6.46
N ALA A 74 15.28 -3.79 6.09
CA ALA A 74 14.37 -4.56 6.93
C ALA A 74 14.83 -6.02 7.06
N PRO A 75 14.87 -6.61 8.27
CA PRO A 75 15.28 -8.01 8.42
C PRO A 75 14.29 -8.99 7.78
N VAL A 76 13.00 -8.63 7.71
CA VAL A 76 11.96 -9.39 7.00
C VAL A 76 11.31 -8.50 5.94
N VAL A 77 11.24 -9.00 4.71
CA VAL A 77 10.54 -8.37 3.58
C VAL A 77 9.62 -9.40 2.94
N LEU A 78 8.31 -9.14 2.98
CA LEU A 78 7.29 -10.01 2.40
C LEU A 78 6.62 -9.28 1.25
N LEU A 79 6.67 -9.84 0.05
CA LEU A 79 5.90 -9.37 -1.10
C LEU A 79 4.61 -10.19 -1.19
N PHE A 80 3.48 -9.51 -1.05
CA PHE A 80 2.16 -10.08 -1.26
C PHE A 80 1.79 -10.00 -2.73
N CYS A 81 1.24 -11.09 -3.25
CA CYS A 81 0.80 -11.23 -4.62
C CYS A 81 -0.68 -11.66 -4.65
N ILE A 82 -1.43 -11.14 -5.61
CA ILE A 82 -2.70 -11.74 -6.03
C ILE A 82 -2.35 -13.00 -6.83
N ASP A 83 -2.96 -14.14 -6.52
CA ASP A 83 -2.62 -15.44 -7.08
C ASP A 83 -3.88 -16.25 -7.42
N PHE A 84 -4.29 -16.17 -8.68
CA PHE A 84 -5.33 -17.02 -9.26
C PHE A 84 -4.76 -18.24 -9.96
N ARG A 85 -3.43 -18.35 -10.09
CA ARG A 85 -2.77 -19.46 -10.74
C ARG A 85 -3.08 -20.76 -10.04
N ARG A 86 -2.98 -20.79 -8.71
CA ARG A 86 -3.29 -21.99 -7.91
C ARG A 86 -4.72 -22.49 -8.14
N MET A 87 -5.68 -21.58 -8.14
CA MET A 87 -7.08 -21.92 -8.43
C MET A 87 -7.24 -22.50 -9.84
N LYS A 88 -6.65 -21.86 -10.86
CA LYS A 88 -6.69 -22.34 -12.26
C LYS A 88 -6.02 -23.70 -12.44
N GLN A 89 -4.90 -23.94 -11.75
CA GLN A 89 -4.20 -25.23 -11.76
C GLN A 89 -5.00 -26.36 -11.09
N LEU A 90 -5.80 -26.04 -10.07
CA LEU A 90 -6.69 -27.02 -9.46
C LEU A 90 -7.91 -27.26 -10.34
N ALA A 91 -8.49 -26.21 -10.90
CA ALA A 91 -9.64 -26.31 -11.78
C ALA A 91 -9.38 -27.16 -13.02
N SER A 92 -8.16 -27.13 -13.58
CA SER A 92 -7.81 -27.99 -14.71
C SER A 92 -7.76 -29.49 -14.37
N LYS A 93 -7.80 -29.86 -13.08
CA LYS A 93 -7.78 -31.25 -12.60
C LYS A 93 -9.18 -31.81 -12.31
N TYR A 94 -10.22 -30.98 -12.30
CA TYR A 94 -11.56 -31.40 -11.91
C TYR A 94 -12.61 -30.91 -12.93
N PRO A 95 -13.68 -31.67 -13.17
CA PRO A 95 -14.69 -31.31 -14.17
C PRO A 95 -15.69 -30.30 -13.59
N PHE A 96 -15.32 -29.02 -13.52
CA PHE A 96 -16.25 -27.94 -13.23
C PHE A 96 -15.98 -26.71 -14.12
N PRO A 97 -17.02 -25.94 -14.50
CA PRO A 97 -16.83 -24.73 -15.27
C PRO A 97 -16.17 -23.67 -14.39
N LEU A 98 -14.89 -23.38 -14.63
CA LEU A 98 -14.17 -22.29 -13.96
C LEU A 98 -14.65 -20.94 -14.50
N ARG A 99 -15.87 -20.55 -14.13
CA ARG A 99 -16.48 -19.31 -14.56
C ARG A 99 -16.11 -18.19 -13.59
N ASN A 100 -15.61 -17.08 -14.13
CA ASN A 100 -15.36 -15.84 -13.38
C ASN A 100 -14.42 -15.98 -12.17
N ALA A 101 -13.56 -16.99 -12.18
CA ALA A 101 -12.62 -17.27 -11.09
C ALA A 101 -11.73 -16.08 -10.77
N ASP A 102 -11.41 -15.25 -11.76
CA ASP A 102 -10.63 -14.02 -11.66
C ASP A 102 -11.45 -12.83 -12.16
N SER A 103 -12.68 -12.66 -11.69
CA SER A 103 -13.45 -11.45 -12.01
C SER A 103 -12.88 -10.20 -11.34
N PHE A 104 -13.25 -9.01 -11.82
CA PHE A 104 -12.90 -7.75 -11.15
C PHE A 104 -13.44 -7.69 -9.70
N THR A 105 -14.58 -8.32 -9.44
CA THR A 105 -15.13 -8.46 -8.09
C THR A 105 -14.22 -9.30 -7.20
N GLU A 106 -13.66 -10.40 -7.72
CA GLU A 106 -12.70 -11.24 -6.98
C GLU A 106 -11.40 -10.50 -6.68
N LEU A 107 -10.91 -9.67 -7.62
CA LEU A 107 -9.78 -8.78 -7.36
C LEU A 107 -10.03 -7.90 -6.12
N TRP A 108 -11.23 -7.32 -6.02
CA TRP A 108 -11.60 -6.46 -4.89
C TRP A 108 -11.57 -7.20 -3.55
N PHE A 109 -12.13 -8.42 -3.50
CA PHE A 109 -12.09 -9.25 -2.30
C PHE A 109 -10.66 -9.61 -1.88
N ILE A 110 -9.82 -10.00 -2.83
CA ILE A 110 -8.43 -10.42 -2.54
C ILE A 110 -7.61 -9.25 -2.02
N LEU A 111 -7.78 -8.04 -2.55
CA LEU A 111 -7.11 -6.86 -2.03
C LEU A 111 -7.47 -6.58 -0.57
N MET A 112 -8.74 -6.78 -0.19
CA MET A 112 -9.18 -6.69 1.21
C MET A 112 -8.55 -7.80 2.06
N GLU A 113 -8.54 -9.04 1.58
CA GLU A 113 -7.92 -10.18 2.28
C GLU A 113 -6.43 -9.96 2.52
N ILE A 114 -5.68 -9.52 1.52
CA ILE A 114 -4.25 -9.18 1.67
C ILE A 114 -4.08 -8.12 2.77
N GLY A 115 -4.94 -7.08 2.78
CA GLY A 115 -4.93 -6.07 3.84
C GLY A 115 -5.16 -6.65 5.25
N MET A 116 -6.10 -7.58 5.39
CA MET A 116 -6.39 -8.27 6.66
C MET A 116 -5.23 -9.17 7.11
N VAL A 117 -4.68 -9.97 6.19
CA VAL A 117 -3.51 -10.82 6.44
C VAL A 117 -2.33 -9.97 6.90
N MET A 118 -2.00 -8.91 6.17
CA MET A 118 -0.93 -7.98 6.55
C MET A 118 -1.19 -7.34 7.91
N GLN A 119 -2.41 -6.90 8.20
CA GLN A 119 -2.74 -6.27 9.47
C GLN A 119 -2.63 -7.25 10.66
N ASN A 120 -3.01 -8.52 10.48
CA ASN A 120 -2.78 -9.55 11.49
C ASN A 120 -1.27 -9.75 11.73
N MET A 121 -0.46 -9.81 10.67
CA MET A 121 1.00 -9.87 10.79
C MET A 121 1.58 -8.65 11.52
N CYS A 122 1.06 -7.45 11.24
CA CYS A 122 1.45 -6.22 11.93
C CYS A 122 1.17 -6.30 13.44
N ILE A 123 -0.01 -6.77 13.84
CA ILE A 123 -0.38 -6.92 15.25
C ILE A 123 0.48 -8.00 15.94
N ALA A 124 0.71 -9.12 15.26
CA ALA A 124 1.59 -10.18 15.76
C ALA A 124 3.02 -9.68 15.96
N ALA A 125 3.57 -8.90 15.01
CA ALA A 125 4.88 -8.28 15.14
C ALA A 125 4.95 -7.34 16.36
N GLU A 126 3.96 -6.46 16.52
CA GLU A 126 3.87 -5.53 17.66
C GLU A 126 3.80 -6.27 19.01
N SER A 127 3.07 -7.39 19.07
CA SER A 127 2.98 -8.22 20.28
C SER A 127 4.33 -8.80 20.73
N LYS A 128 5.28 -8.89 19.81
CA LYS A 128 6.65 -9.40 20.00
C LYS A 128 7.69 -8.29 20.15
N GLY A 129 7.26 -7.02 20.28
CA GLY A 129 8.16 -5.87 20.36
C GLY A 129 8.84 -5.51 19.04
N MET A 130 8.37 -6.05 17.92
CA MET A 130 8.77 -5.63 16.58
C MET A 130 7.83 -4.54 16.06
N LYS A 131 8.23 -3.88 14.99
CA LYS A 131 7.41 -2.93 14.25
C LYS A 131 7.36 -3.31 12.78
N SER A 132 6.40 -2.73 12.07
CA SER A 132 6.17 -3.04 10.67
C SER A 132 5.87 -1.81 9.83
N ILE A 133 5.97 -1.95 8.51
CA ILE A 133 5.46 -0.97 7.55
C ILE A 133 4.92 -1.67 6.31
N CYS A 134 3.68 -1.32 5.95
CA CYS A 134 3.06 -1.69 4.69
C CYS A 134 3.46 -0.67 3.61
N VAL A 135 3.81 -1.15 2.42
CA VAL A 135 4.28 -0.32 1.31
C VAL A 135 3.46 -0.67 0.06
N GLY A 136 2.68 0.31 -0.43
CA GLY A 136 1.80 0.15 -1.59
C GLY A 136 2.39 0.65 -2.92
N ASN A 137 3.46 1.44 -2.85
CA ASN A 137 4.21 1.94 -3.99
C ASN A 137 4.72 0.91 -5.03
N PRO A 138 4.94 -0.39 -4.73
CA PRO A 138 5.46 -1.32 -5.72
C PRO A 138 4.55 -1.45 -6.95
N ILE A 139 3.25 -1.16 -6.82
CA ILE A 139 2.31 -1.24 -7.95
C ILE A 139 2.69 -0.29 -9.09
N SER A 140 3.44 0.79 -8.86
CA SER A 140 3.91 1.66 -9.94
C SER A 140 4.84 0.98 -10.95
N TYR A 141 5.37 -0.21 -10.61
CA TYR A 141 6.36 -0.97 -11.38
C TYR A 141 6.04 -2.48 -11.40
N MET A 142 4.77 -2.85 -11.61
CA MET A 142 4.32 -4.25 -11.54
C MET A 142 5.08 -5.17 -12.51
N GLU A 143 5.42 -4.68 -13.70
CA GLU A 143 6.12 -5.47 -14.71
C GLU A 143 7.54 -5.84 -14.26
N GLU A 144 8.31 -4.85 -13.78
CA GLU A 144 9.66 -5.04 -13.26
C GLU A 144 9.66 -5.95 -12.04
N LEU A 145 8.69 -5.78 -11.14
CA LEU A 145 8.54 -6.65 -9.97
C LEU A 145 8.19 -8.08 -10.35
N SER A 146 7.33 -8.25 -11.35
CA SER A 146 6.96 -9.57 -11.86
C SER A 146 8.18 -10.30 -12.43
N LYS A 147 9.03 -9.58 -13.18
CA LYS A 147 10.30 -10.12 -13.67
C LYS A 147 11.27 -10.45 -12.52
N LEU A 148 11.43 -9.54 -11.56
CA LEU A 148 12.33 -9.70 -10.42
C LEU A 148 11.99 -10.95 -9.57
N CYS A 149 10.70 -11.17 -9.34
CA CYS A 149 10.19 -12.29 -8.52
C CYS A 149 9.73 -13.49 -9.36
N GLN A 150 9.96 -13.48 -10.67
CA GLN A 150 9.57 -14.54 -11.61
C GLN A 150 8.10 -14.95 -11.47
N LEU A 151 7.22 -13.94 -11.36
CA LEU A 151 5.78 -14.18 -11.18
C LEU A 151 5.19 -14.80 -12.46
N PRO A 152 4.55 -15.98 -12.37
CA PRO A 152 3.95 -16.64 -13.51
C PRO A 152 2.61 -16.01 -13.90
N SER A 153 2.07 -16.41 -15.05
CA SER A 153 0.71 -16.01 -15.46
C SER A 153 -0.30 -16.27 -14.35
N TYR A 154 -1.25 -15.34 -14.22
CA TYR A 154 -2.27 -15.25 -13.19
C TYR A 154 -1.75 -14.96 -11.78
N VAL A 155 -0.54 -14.41 -11.68
CA VAL A 155 0.03 -13.88 -10.44
C VAL A 155 0.55 -12.46 -10.67
N CYS A 156 0.17 -11.51 -9.82
CA CYS A 156 0.69 -10.13 -9.87
C CYS A 156 1.02 -9.60 -8.47
N PRO A 157 2.01 -8.69 -8.33
CA PRO A 157 2.36 -8.11 -7.04
C PRO A 157 1.24 -7.18 -6.55
N ALA A 158 1.12 -7.04 -5.23
CA ALA A 158 0.12 -6.14 -4.61
C ALA A 158 0.79 -5.19 -3.61
N LEU A 159 1.30 -5.71 -2.49
CA LEU A 159 1.82 -4.92 -1.39
C LEU A 159 3.10 -5.52 -0.83
N ILE A 160 3.96 -4.70 -0.23
CA ILE A 160 5.10 -5.16 0.55
C ILE A 160 4.86 -4.94 2.04
N LEU A 161 5.23 -5.90 2.87
CA LEU A 161 5.32 -5.75 4.33
C LEU A 161 6.79 -5.89 4.75
N CYS A 162 7.31 -4.88 5.42
CA CYS A 162 8.60 -4.96 6.11
C CYS A 162 8.38 -5.10 7.61
N ILE A 163 9.13 -6.00 8.26
CA ILE A 163 9.04 -6.24 9.71
C ILE A 163 10.46 -6.27 10.28
N GLY A 164 10.61 -5.73 11.50
CA GLY A 164 11.85 -5.82 12.26
C GLY A 164 11.79 -5.03 13.56
N TYR A 165 12.87 -5.09 14.33
CA TYR A 165 12.99 -4.30 15.56
C TYR A 165 13.32 -2.84 15.21
N PRO A 166 12.61 -1.86 15.77
CA PRO A 166 12.88 -0.45 15.49
C PRO A 166 14.23 -0.03 16.08
N ALA A 167 15.02 0.75 15.33
CA ALA A 167 16.20 1.43 15.88
C ALA A 167 15.80 2.62 16.77
N GLN A 168 14.59 3.16 16.57
CA GLN A 168 14.01 4.21 17.38
C GLN A 168 12.50 4.02 17.46
N GLU A 169 11.96 4.11 18.68
CA GLU A 169 10.52 4.10 18.90
C GLU A 169 9.86 5.35 18.32
N LYS A 170 8.72 5.15 17.64
CA LYS A 170 7.89 6.22 17.12
C LYS A 170 6.49 6.13 17.69
N LYS A 171 5.97 7.29 18.09
CA LYS A 171 4.57 7.40 18.47
C LYS A 171 3.67 7.15 17.25
N PRO A 172 2.48 6.56 17.44
CA PRO A 172 1.46 6.50 16.42
C PRO A 172 1.15 7.88 15.85
N MET A 173 0.81 7.92 14.55
CA MET A 173 0.25 9.12 13.94
C MET A 173 -1.16 9.34 14.49
N ASN A 174 -1.54 10.60 14.67
CA ASN A 174 -2.92 10.98 14.96
C ASN A 174 -3.87 10.40 13.89
N LYS A 175 -5.12 10.16 14.27
CA LYS A 175 -6.21 9.75 13.37
C LYS A 175 -7.25 10.86 13.34
N TYR A 176 -8.01 10.96 12.26
CA TYR A 176 -9.20 11.82 12.27
C TYR A 176 -10.15 11.35 13.36
N ALA A 177 -10.95 12.26 13.90
CA ALA A 177 -12.00 11.92 14.86
C ALA A 177 -12.99 10.93 14.23
N GLY A 178 -13.49 9.99 15.04
CA GLY A 178 -14.47 9.00 14.57
C GLY A 178 -15.73 9.65 13.98
N SER A 179 -16.13 10.81 14.49
CA SER A 179 -17.27 11.58 13.97
C SER A 179 -17.10 12.02 12.51
N LEU A 180 -15.87 12.12 12.01
CA LEU A 180 -15.59 12.46 10.61
C LEU A 180 -15.67 11.23 9.69
N LEU A 181 -15.41 10.03 10.23
CA LEU A 181 -15.23 8.80 9.44
C LEU A 181 -16.37 7.78 9.59
N VAL A 182 -17.15 7.89 10.67
CA VAL A 182 -18.19 6.93 11.03
C VAL A 182 -19.54 7.60 10.90
N HIS A 183 -20.33 7.11 9.95
CA HIS A 183 -21.67 7.60 9.69
C HIS A 183 -22.71 6.60 10.21
N GLU A 184 -23.84 7.09 10.67
CA GLU A 184 -24.94 6.26 11.16
C GLU A 184 -26.03 6.19 10.09
N ASN A 185 -26.33 4.97 9.63
CA ASN A 185 -27.32 4.64 8.59
C ASN A 185 -27.03 5.17 7.18
N VAL A 186 -26.71 6.46 7.04
CA VAL A 186 -26.50 7.14 5.75
C VAL A 186 -25.22 7.97 5.79
N TYR A 187 -24.59 8.14 4.62
CA TYR A 187 -23.46 9.05 4.47
C TYR A 187 -23.89 10.48 4.80
N ARG A 188 -23.01 11.21 5.49
CA ARG A 188 -23.25 12.61 5.87
C ARG A 188 -22.13 13.47 5.34
N ASP A 189 -22.47 14.43 4.49
CA ASP A 189 -21.52 15.44 4.07
C ASP A 189 -21.08 16.28 5.27
N VAL A 190 -19.78 16.54 5.33
CA VAL A 190 -19.15 17.32 6.40
C VAL A 190 -19.10 18.77 5.93
N LEU A 191 -19.53 19.70 6.77
CA LEU A 191 -19.42 21.12 6.46
C LEU A 191 -17.95 21.50 6.27
N ASN A 192 -17.65 22.33 5.26
CA ASN A 192 -16.27 22.69 4.91
C ASN A 192 -15.45 23.21 6.11
N GLN A 193 -16.09 23.96 7.02
CA GLN A 193 -15.44 24.51 8.21
C GLN A 193 -14.99 23.41 9.20
N ASP A 194 -15.83 22.40 9.43
CA ASP A 194 -15.51 21.28 10.32
C ASP A 194 -14.41 20.39 9.72
N LEU A 195 -14.43 20.23 8.39
CA LEU A 195 -13.40 19.51 7.65
C LEU A 195 -12.04 20.22 7.75
N GLU A 196 -12.02 21.54 7.55
CA GLU A 196 -10.80 22.33 7.66
C GLU A 196 -10.24 22.33 9.09
N ALA A 197 -11.09 22.53 10.10
CA ALA A 197 -10.68 22.46 11.51
C ALA A 197 -10.09 21.08 11.85
N SER A 198 -10.72 20.00 11.38
CA SER A 198 -10.24 18.63 11.57
C SER A 198 -8.90 18.40 10.88
N PHE A 199 -8.72 18.92 9.66
CA PHE A 199 -7.46 18.84 8.92
C PHE A 199 -6.33 19.57 9.65
N GLN A 200 -6.57 20.80 10.10
CA GLN A 200 -5.58 21.59 10.83
C GLN A 200 -5.17 20.93 12.14
N GLU A 201 -6.13 20.42 12.92
CA GLU A 201 -5.83 19.72 14.17
C GLU A 201 -5.03 18.42 13.93
N HIS A 202 -5.42 17.63 12.91
CA HIS A 202 -4.76 16.37 12.60
C HIS A 202 -3.29 16.57 12.18
N PHE A 203 -3.03 17.59 11.36
CA PHE A 203 -1.69 17.89 10.81
C PHE A 203 -0.99 19.08 11.46
N LYS A 204 -1.44 19.55 12.64
CA LYS A 204 -0.91 20.76 13.30
C LYS A 204 0.61 20.79 13.48
N ASN A 205 1.21 19.61 13.68
CA ASN A 205 2.64 19.43 13.89
C ASN A 205 3.40 19.06 12.61
N TRP A 206 2.73 19.01 11.46
CA TRP A 206 3.33 18.66 10.19
C TRP A 206 3.43 19.89 9.30
N LYS A 207 4.66 20.28 8.99
CA LYS A 207 4.98 21.33 8.01
C LYS A 207 6.24 20.93 7.29
N LYS A 208 6.26 21.07 5.97
CA LYS A 208 7.50 20.96 5.19
C LYS A 208 8.02 22.37 4.90
N PRO A 209 9.19 22.77 5.44
CA PRO A 209 9.79 24.05 5.10
C PRO A 209 10.01 24.17 3.59
N LEU A 210 9.79 25.37 3.05
CA LEU A 210 10.10 25.66 1.65
C LEU A 210 11.60 25.47 1.39
N SER A 211 11.88 24.83 0.26
CA SER A 211 13.11 25.00 -0.50
C SER A 211 12.74 25.36 -1.94
N GLU A 212 13.61 26.08 -2.65
CA GLU A 212 13.37 26.39 -4.07
C GLU A 212 13.21 25.11 -4.90
N GLU A 213 13.93 24.03 -4.57
CA GLU A 213 13.73 22.71 -5.19
C GLU A 213 12.30 22.18 -5.00
N SER A 214 11.77 22.22 -3.77
CA SER A 214 10.41 21.74 -3.49
C SER A 214 9.34 22.62 -4.12
N LEU A 215 9.60 23.94 -4.24
CA LEU A 215 8.68 24.88 -4.86
C LEU A 215 8.67 24.73 -6.38
N GLN A 216 9.83 24.47 -6.99
CA GLN A 216 9.91 24.17 -8.40
C GLN A 216 9.18 22.87 -8.74
N ALA A 217 9.41 21.79 -7.97
CA ALA A 217 8.67 20.54 -8.16
C ALA A 217 7.15 20.70 -8.01
N PHE A 218 6.71 21.55 -7.06
CA PHE A 218 5.30 21.89 -6.88
C PHE A 218 4.73 22.69 -8.06
N SER A 219 5.47 23.70 -8.55
CA SER A 219 5.10 24.54 -9.68
C SER A 219 4.93 23.69 -10.95
N GLU A 220 5.91 22.84 -11.26
CA GLU A 220 5.85 21.91 -12.40
C GLU A 220 4.61 21.02 -12.35
N SER A 221 4.31 20.47 -11.17
CA SER A 221 3.12 19.65 -10.96
C SER A 221 1.82 20.45 -11.11
N CYS A 222 1.75 21.66 -10.56
CA CYS A 222 0.57 22.52 -10.73
C CYS A 222 0.34 22.91 -12.19
N LYS A 223 1.40 23.24 -12.92
CA LYS A 223 1.30 23.61 -14.33
C LYS A 223 0.82 22.43 -15.18
N ALA A 224 1.33 21.23 -14.91
CA ALA A 224 0.96 20.02 -15.64
C ALA A 224 -0.52 19.63 -15.43
N TRP A 225 -1.03 19.72 -14.20
CA TRP A 225 -2.35 19.18 -13.84
C TRP A 225 -3.47 20.22 -13.79
N SER A 226 -3.15 21.48 -13.50
CA SER A 226 -4.13 22.54 -13.24
C SER A 226 -3.91 23.80 -14.10
N GLY A 227 -2.88 23.81 -14.93
CA GLY A 227 -2.56 24.92 -15.82
C GLY A 227 -1.84 26.10 -15.15
N GLU A 228 -1.33 27.00 -15.99
CA GLU A 228 -0.44 28.10 -15.59
C GLU A 228 -1.13 29.16 -14.71
N SER A 229 -2.43 29.38 -14.89
CA SER A 229 -3.18 30.33 -14.05
C SER A 229 -3.26 29.86 -12.59
N PHE A 230 -3.57 28.56 -12.37
CA PHE A 230 -3.63 27.99 -11.03
C PHE A 230 -2.24 27.88 -10.41
N GLU A 231 -1.24 27.49 -11.18
CA GLU A 231 0.16 27.41 -10.73
C GLU A 231 0.65 28.74 -10.15
N ASN A 232 0.49 29.84 -10.90
CA ASN A 232 0.86 31.18 -10.44
C ASN A 232 0.14 31.56 -9.13
N TYR A 233 -1.16 31.28 -9.02
CA TYR A 233 -1.90 31.51 -7.78
C TYR A 233 -1.34 30.66 -6.63
N ALA A 234 -1.19 29.35 -6.82
CA ALA A 234 -0.82 28.39 -5.78
C ALA A 234 0.61 28.63 -5.27
N VAL A 235 1.57 28.87 -6.16
CA VAL A 235 2.96 29.21 -5.81
C VAL A 235 3.02 30.48 -4.98
N ASN A 236 2.27 31.52 -5.37
CA ASN A 236 2.19 32.77 -4.60
C ASN A 236 1.58 32.56 -3.21
N GLN A 237 0.55 31.72 -3.08
CA GLN A 237 -0.03 31.39 -1.77
C GLN A 237 0.95 30.63 -0.88
N ILE A 238 1.68 29.65 -1.43
CA ILE A 238 2.65 28.87 -0.66
C ILE A 238 3.85 29.72 -0.24
N ARG A 239 4.32 30.63 -1.10
CA ARG A 239 5.37 31.60 -0.72
C ARG A 239 4.92 32.49 0.45
N LYS A 240 3.66 32.97 0.44
CA LYS A 240 3.09 33.73 1.57
C LYS A 240 2.95 32.88 2.84
N GLN A 241 2.53 31.63 2.70
CA GLN A 241 2.36 30.69 3.80
C GLN A 241 3.71 30.29 4.45
N GLY A 242 4.80 30.21 3.67
CA GLY A 242 6.15 29.92 4.15
C GLY A 242 6.44 28.43 4.44
N TYR A 243 5.48 27.53 4.19
CA TYR A 243 5.64 26.07 4.30
C TYR A 243 4.62 25.35 3.40
N PHE A 244 4.87 24.09 3.04
CA PHE A 244 3.84 23.19 2.50
C PHE A 244 3.10 22.50 3.63
N ASN A 245 1.78 22.40 3.52
CA ASN A 245 0.97 21.50 4.35
C ASN A 245 1.06 20.04 3.85
N TYR A 246 0.49 19.10 4.62
CA TYR A 246 0.65 17.66 4.35
C TYR A 246 0.20 17.28 2.94
N TYR A 247 -0.97 17.76 2.52
CA TYR A 247 -1.56 17.36 1.24
C TYR A 247 -0.81 18.01 0.09
N GLN A 248 -0.49 19.31 0.21
CA GLN A 248 0.31 20.03 -0.80
C GLN A 248 1.65 19.35 -1.06
N TYR A 249 2.34 18.86 -0.02
CA TYR A 249 3.61 18.17 -0.20
C TYR A 249 3.44 16.76 -0.75
N PHE A 250 2.62 15.93 -0.11
CA PHE A 250 2.58 14.51 -0.47
C PHE A 250 1.94 14.30 -1.84
N ILE A 251 0.85 14.98 -2.15
CA ILE A 251 0.12 14.81 -3.41
C ILE A 251 0.89 15.44 -4.56
N SER A 252 1.40 16.67 -4.38
CA SER A 252 1.96 17.45 -5.49
C SER A 252 3.48 17.35 -5.63
N ILE A 253 4.21 16.77 -4.66
CA ILE A 253 5.67 16.71 -4.69
C ILE A 253 6.17 15.28 -4.47
N PHE A 254 5.76 14.63 -3.37
CA PHE A 254 6.31 13.34 -2.99
C PHE A 254 5.83 12.20 -3.90
N TYR A 255 4.53 12.12 -4.15
CA TYR A 255 3.90 11.11 -5.01
C TYR A 255 3.78 11.55 -6.47
N ARG A 256 4.67 12.45 -6.92
CA ARG A 256 4.70 12.86 -8.33
C ARG A 256 4.96 11.65 -9.22
N GLU A 257 4.21 11.56 -10.31
CA GLU A 257 4.45 10.55 -11.34
C GLU A 257 5.82 10.81 -11.98
N THR A 258 6.59 9.75 -12.20
CA THR A 258 7.82 9.81 -12.96
C THR A 258 7.65 9.06 -14.27
N PRO A 259 8.38 9.41 -15.35
CA PRO A 259 8.18 8.83 -16.68
C PRO A 259 8.33 7.30 -16.76
N ASP A 260 9.00 6.70 -15.78
CA ASP A 260 9.22 5.26 -15.63
C ASP A 260 8.09 4.53 -14.89
N MET A 261 7.10 5.24 -14.32
CA MET A 261 5.94 4.61 -13.70
C MET A 261 4.94 4.13 -14.74
N MET A 262 4.25 3.04 -14.43
CA MET A 262 3.18 2.51 -15.27
C MET A 262 2.01 3.50 -15.38
N THR A 263 1.59 3.79 -16.61
CA THR A 263 0.35 4.52 -16.90
C THR A 263 -0.87 3.58 -16.83
N ASN A 264 -2.09 4.14 -16.84
CA ASN A 264 -3.33 3.34 -16.95
C ASN A 264 -3.31 2.37 -18.14
N THR A 265 -2.71 2.79 -19.26
CA THR A 265 -2.55 1.95 -20.45
C THR A 265 -1.58 0.79 -20.18
N ASP A 266 -0.51 1.03 -19.42
CA ASP A 266 0.48 0.01 -19.09
C ASP A 266 -0.09 -1.00 -18.09
N TYR A 267 -0.87 -0.56 -17.11
CA TYR A 267 -1.63 -1.47 -16.24
C TYR A 267 -2.55 -2.39 -17.04
N HIS A 268 -3.32 -1.84 -17.98
CA HIS A 268 -4.19 -2.63 -18.85
C HIS A 268 -3.41 -3.70 -19.62
N LYS A 269 -2.31 -3.30 -20.28
CA LYS A 269 -1.44 -4.23 -21.01
C LYS A 269 -0.83 -5.28 -20.08
N TYR A 270 -0.34 -4.88 -18.92
CA TYR A 270 0.27 -5.78 -17.94
C TYR A 270 -0.73 -6.85 -17.47
N PHE A 271 -1.92 -6.46 -17.03
CA PHE A 271 -2.94 -7.39 -16.56
C PHE A 271 -3.34 -8.38 -17.66
N LYS A 272 -3.55 -7.88 -18.88
CA LYS A 272 -3.83 -8.71 -20.06
C LYS A 272 -2.70 -9.72 -20.34
N ASN A 273 -1.44 -9.26 -20.32
CA ASN A 273 -0.28 -10.13 -20.54
C ASN A 273 -0.11 -11.17 -19.44
N GLN A 274 -0.52 -10.87 -18.21
CA GLN A 274 -0.59 -11.83 -17.11
C GLN A 274 -1.79 -12.77 -17.17
N GLY A 275 -2.66 -12.63 -18.18
CA GLY A 275 -3.83 -13.46 -18.42
C GLY A 275 -5.11 -12.98 -17.73
N PHE A 276 -5.07 -11.85 -17.02
CA PHE A 276 -6.25 -11.28 -16.39
C PHE A 276 -7.11 -10.51 -17.41
N ASN A 277 -8.43 -10.59 -17.25
CA ASN A 277 -9.40 -9.89 -18.10
C ASN A 277 -10.18 -8.82 -17.32
N TRP A 278 -9.62 -8.31 -16.22
CA TRP A 278 -10.29 -7.39 -15.29
C TRP A 278 -10.72 -6.06 -15.90
N LEU A 279 -9.97 -5.58 -16.89
CA LEU A 279 -10.13 -4.25 -17.47
C LEU A 279 -10.62 -4.29 -18.93
N GLU A 280 -10.94 -5.48 -19.45
CA GLU A 280 -11.49 -5.64 -20.80
C GLU A 280 -12.98 -5.25 -20.82
N THR A 281 -13.40 -4.54 -21.86
CA THR A 281 -14.74 -3.94 -21.97
C THR A 281 -15.87 -4.97 -22.10
N ASP A 282 -15.58 -6.09 -22.74
CA ASP A 282 -16.50 -7.21 -22.89
C ASP A 282 -16.09 -8.32 -21.94
N SER A 283 -16.81 -8.48 -20.82
CA SER A 283 -16.62 -9.68 -19.99
C SER A 283 -17.10 -10.89 -20.81
N PRO A 284 -16.22 -11.80 -21.25
CA PRO A 284 -16.59 -12.90 -22.15
C PRO A 284 -17.62 -13.86 -21.51
N ASN A 285 -17.82 -13.76 -20.19
CA ASN A 285 -18.61 -14.67 -19.37
C ASN A 285 -19.96 -14.12 -18.91
N ARG A 286 -20.47 -13.00 -19.47
CA ARG A 286 -21.84 -12.52 -19.18
C ARG A 286 -22.91 -13.11 -20.11
N LYS A 287 -22.71 -14.33 -20.63
CA LYS A 287 -23.78 -15.11 -21.25
C LYS A 287 -24.47 -15.94 -20.17
N ILE A 288 -25.56 -15.41 -19.59
CA ILE A 288 -26.69 -16.19 -19.07
C ILE A 288 -27.94 -15.54 -19.64
#